data_AF-A0AAV6KHG9-F1
#
_entry.id   AF-A0AAV6KHG9-F1
#
_cell.length_a   1.000
_cell.length_b   1.000
_cell.length_c   1.000
_cell.angle_alpha   90.00
_cell.angle_beta   90.00
_cell.angle_gamma   90.00
#
_symmetry.space_group_name_H-M   'P 1'
#
loop_
_entity.id
_entity.type
_entity.pdbx_description
1 polymer ?
#
loop_
_entity_poly.entity_id
_entity_poly.type
_entity_poly.pdbx_seq_one_letter_code
_entity_poly.pdbx_strand_id
1 'polypeptide(L)'
;MLFLSFPPLERERERARTVKKKSRRKKKEIGEKPFLAKIEALEEGYLLTPASRLLLKDEPLSVRPFLLAMLDPVLTKPWHHVSEWFQNDDPTPFDTAHGRTFWDYAGHEPRLNHFFNDAMASDARLVTSMVVKDCKVVFDGLNSLVDVGGGTGTVAKAIADAFPELECTVLDLPHVVSDLQGSGNLKFIGGDMFQAIPSTDAVLLKWILHDWSDEESVKILKRCKEALPSKGGKVIIIDMKVENEKKGDDESIETQLFFDMLMMILVTGRERTEKEWAKLFADAGFSDYKITPILGLRSLIEKGISLKMEIRNDKEDKELLHSQAHIWNHIFQFINSMSLKCAVQLDIPDIVNNHGRPMSLSQLIAALPVNPSKSRCVYRLMRVLVQSSFFTREKISETAEEEGRVS
;
A
#
# COMPACT_ATOMS: atom_id res chain seq x y z
N MET A 1 18.22 -23.79 -55.20
CA MET A 1 19.37 -24.72 -55.21
C MET A 1 20.32 -24.28 -54.10
N LEU A 2 20.31 -24.99 -52.96
CA LEU A 2 21.40 -25.07 -51.97
C LEU A 2 20.97 -26.06 -50.88
N PHE A 3 21.54 -27.26 -50.96
CA PHE A 3 21.46 -28.33 -49.97
C PHE A 3 22.47 -28.03 -48.86
N LEU A 4 22.08 -28.17 -47.59
CA LEU A 4 23.00 -28.32 -46.46
C LEU A 4 22.78 -29.70 -45.84
N SER A 5 23.82 -30.53 -45.91
CA SER A 5 23.87 -31.90 -45.41
C SER A 5 24.05 -31.94 -43.90
N PHE A 6 23.21 -32.69 -43.19
CA PHE A 6 23.40 -33.03 -41.76
C PHE A 6 24.30 -34.27 -41.60
N PRO A 7 25.17 -34.35 -40.56
CA PRO A 7 25.96 -35.54 -40.27
C PRO A 7 25.12 -36.66 -39.58
N PRO A 8 25.58 -37.94 -39.60
CA PRO A 8 24.74 -39.08 -39.23
C PRO A 8 24.57 -39.29 -37.71
N LEU A 9 23.31 -39.53 -37.33
CA LEU A 9 22.74 -39.76 -35.99
C LEU A 9 23.34 -40.91 -35.13
N GLU A 10 24.30 -41.69 -35.63
CA GLU A 10 24.83 -42.87 -34.92
C GLU A 10 25.90 -42.53 -33.87
N ARG A 11 26.72 -41.49 -34.08
CA ARG A 11 27.79 -41.13 -33.12
C ARG A 11 27.27 -40.51 -31.81
N GLU A 12 26.09 -39.90 -31.81
CA GLU A 12 25.48 -39.34 -30.60
C GLU A 12 24.79 -40.40 -29.72
N ARG A 13 24.21 -41.44 -30.34
CA ARG A 13 23.56 -42.55 -29.62
C ARG A 13 24.56 -43.39 -28.81
N GLU A 14 25.80 -43.50 -29.28
CA GLU A 14 26.86 -44.25 -28.59
C GLU A 14 27.47 -43.48 -27.39
N ARG A 15 27.63 -42.16 -27.52
CA ARG A 15 28.03 -41.27 -26.42
C ARG A 15 26.98 -41.26 -25.29
N ALA A 16 25.69 -41.22 -25.63
CA ALA A 16 24.60 -41.24 -24.65
C ALA A 16 24.52 -42.56 -23.84
N ARG A 17 24.82 -43.71 -24.48
CA ARG A 17 24.84 -45.03 -23.81
C ARG A 17 26.03 -45.17 -22.85
N THR A 18 27.18 -44.59 -23.18
CA THR A 18 28.40 -44.65 -22.37
C THR A 18 28.30 -43.78 -21.10
N VAL A 19 27.65 -42.61 -21.21
CA VAL A 19 27.39 -41.71 -20.06
C VAL A 19 26.38 -42.33 -19.08
N LYS A 20 25.32 -43.00 -19.56
CA LYS A 20 24.35 -43.72 -18.71
C LYS A 20 24.96 -44.89 -17.94
N LYS A 21 25.95 -45.60 -18.50
CA LYS A 21 26.64 -46.72 -17.83
C LYS A 21 27.63 -46.26 -16.75
N LYS A 22 28.31 -45.11 -16.95
CA LYS A 22 29.19 -44.51 -15.92
C LYS A 22 28.40 -43.91 -14.74
N SER A 23 27.21 -43.33 -14.97
CA SER A 23 26.40 -42.78 -13.87
C SER A 23 25.76 -43.86 -12.98
N ARG A 24 25.42 -45.02 -13.55
CA ARG A 24 24.92 -46.18 -12.77
C ARG A 24 25.98 -46.87 -11.92
N ARG A 25 27.25 -46.87 -12.33
CA ARG A 25 28.36 -47.42 -11.50
C ARG A 25 28.81 -46.48 -10.39
N LYS A 26 28.65 -45.16 -10.54
CA LYS A 26 29.01 -44.18 -9.48
C LYS A 26 27.92 -43.96 -8.41
N LYS A 27 26.72 -44.54 -8.60
CA LYS A 27 25.59 -44.47 -7.67
C LYS A 27 25.51 -45.62 -6.66
N LYS A 28 26.48 -46.56 -6.65
CA LYS A 28 26.41 -47.76 -5.80
C LYS A 28 27.39 -47.78 -4.62
N GLU A 29 28.05 -46.66 -4.31
CA GLU A 29 29.10 -46.62 -3.28
C GLU A 29 29.13 -45.32 -2.47
N ILE A 30 27.98 -44.63 -2.35
CA ILE A 30 27.80 -43.55 -1.40
C ILE A 30 26.51 -43.87 -0.66
N GLY A 31 26.65 -44.36 0.58
CA GLY A 31 25.51 -44.63 1.45
C GLY A 31 24.61 -43.40 1.51
N GLU A 32 23.32 -43.61 1.23
CA GLU A 32 22.27 -42.61 1.42
C GLU A 32 22.16 -42.30 2.92
N LYS A 33 22.98 -41.36 3.39
CA LYS A 33 22.60 -40.54 4.54
C LYS A 33 21.57 -39.54 4.03
N PRO A 34 20.40 -39.41 4.68
CA PRO A 34 19.39 -38.47 4.24
C PRO A 34 19.98 -37.06 4.24
N PHE A 35 19.69 -36.30 3.19
CA PHE A 35 20.04 -34.89 2.97
C PHE A 35 19.53 -33.93 4.08
N LEU A 36 18.98 -34.48 5.17
CA LEU A 36 18.47 -33.78 6.35
C LEU A 36 19.47 -33.80 7.53
N ALA A 37 20.61 -34.48 7.43
CA ALA A 37 21.58 -34.56 8.53
C ALA A 37 22.90 -33.83 8.18
N LYS A 38 22.85 -32.49 8.22
CA LYS A 38 23.93 -31.53 8.54
C LYS A 38 23.57 -30.13 8.04
N ILE A 39 22.50 -29.58 8.60
CA ILE A 39 22.56 -28.21 9.08
C ILE A 39 22.15 -28.37 10.54
N GLU A 40 23.10 -28.32 11.47
CA GLU A 40 22.79 -27.84 12.82
C GLU A 40 22.44 -26.36 12.64
N ALA A 41 21.26 -26.12 12.06
CA ALA A 41 20.66 -24.81 11.99
C ALA A 41 20.11 -24.63 13.38
N LEU A 42 20.75 -23.77 14.16
CA LEU A 42 20.02 -22.97 15.13
C LEU A 42 18.68 -22.61 14.48
N GLU A 43 17.57 -23.14 14.99
CA GLU A 43 16.28 -22.98 14.36
C GLU A 43 16.00 -21.46 14.34
N GLU A 44 15.95 -20.86 13.15
CA GLU A 44 15.66 -19.43 13.04
C GLU A 44 14.15 -19.23 13.13
N GLY A 45 13.72 -18.40 14.06
CA GLY A 45 12.32 -17.99 14.22
C GLY A 45 12.05 -16.66 13.52
N TYR A 46 10.80 -16.46 13.10
CA TYR A 46 10.30 -15.22 12.52
C TYR A 46 9.80 -14.27 13.60
N LEU A 47 10.09 -12.99 13.44
CA LEU A 47 9.55 -11.88 14.23
C LEU A 47 8.97 -10.78 13.34
N LEU A 48 8.06 -9.99 13.92
CA LEU A 48 7.48 -8.82 13.26
C LEU A 48 8.45 -7.64 13.27
N THR A 49 8.57 -6.97 12.13
CA THR A 49 9.17 -5.63 12.00
C THR A 49 8.14 -4.54 12.27
N PRO A 50 8.55 -3.26 12.48
CA PRO A 50 7.60 -2.15 12.61
C PRO A 50 6.58 -2.08 11.46
N ALA A 51 7.00 -2.34 10.22
CA ALA A 51 6.11 -2.35 9.05
C ALA A 51 5.03 -3.43 9.16
N SER A 52 5.39 -4.66 9.56
CA SER A 52 4.40 -5.74 9.72
C SER A 52 3.49 -5.60 10.93
N ARG A 53 3.87 -4.82 11.95
CA ARG A 53 2.98 -4.51 13.08
C ARG A 53 1.77 -3.69 12.63
N LEU A 54 1.94 -2.82 11.63
CA LEU A 54 0.83 -2.10 10.98
C LEU A 54 -0.13 -3.03 10.20
N LEU A 55 0.14 -4.33 10.13
CA LEU A 55 -0.74 -5.31 9.47
C LEU A 55 -1.54 -6.18 10.45
N LEU A 56 -1.32 -6.01 11.76
CA LEU A 56 -2.08 -6.70 12.80
C LEU A 56 -3.54 -6.25 12.79
N LYS A 57 -4.46 -7.15 13.13
CA LYS A 57 -5.91 -6.86 13.14
C LYS A 57 -6.28 -5.85 14.24
N ASP A 58 -5.69 -6.02 15.41
CA ASP A 58 -6.00 -5.23 16.61
C ASP A 58 -5.11 -3.99 16.77
N GLU A 59 -4.24 -3.71 15.81
CA GLU A 59 -3.42 -2.50 15.81
C GLU A 59 -4.29 -1.25 15.48
N PRO A 60 -4.36 -0.24 16.35
CA PRO A 60 -5.19 0.95 16.10
C PRO A 60 -4.88 1.66 14.79
N LEU A 61 -3.61 1.64 14.37
CA LEU A 61 -3.11 2.23 13.13
C LEU A 61 -2.94 1.20 12.01
N SER A 62 -3.69 0.10 12.05
CA SER A 62 -3.59 -0.96 11.05
C SER A 62 -3.92 -0.46 9.64
N VAL A 63 -3.01 -0.67 8.70
CA VAL A 63 -3.15 -0.37 7.26
C VAL A 63 -3.67 -1.58 6.47
N ARG A 64 -3.99 -2.68 7.15
CA ARG A 64 -4.51 -3.91 6.56
C ARG A 64 -5.74 -3.69 5.65
N PRO A 65 -6.76 -2.89 6.04
CA PRO A 65 -7.90 -2.62 5.16
C PRO A 65 -7.49 -1.94 3.86
N PHE A 66 -6.62 -0.92 3.95
CA PHE A 66 -6.08 -0.21 2.79
C PHE A 66 -5.33 -1.15 1.82
N LEU A 67 -4.44 -1.99 2.34
CA LEU A 67 -3.70 -2.97 1.54
C LEU A 67 -4.65 -3.92 0.78
N LEU A 68 -5.67 -4.44 1.47
CA LEU A 68 -6.61 -5.39 0.87
C LEU A 68 -7.47 -4.73 -0.20
N ALA A 69 -7.90 -3.49 0.02
CA ALA A 69 -8.65 -2.69 -0.93
C ALA A 69 -7.84 -2.41 -2.20
N MET A 70 -6.63 -1.84 -2.06
CA MET A 70 -5.77 -1.47 -3.20
C MET A 70 -5.35 -2.66 -4.05
N LEU A 71 -5.37 -3.87 -3.48
CA LEU A 71 -5.05 -5.10 -4.19
C LEU A 71 -6.29 -5.93 -4.56
N ASP A 72 -7.51 -5.43 -4.35
CA ASP A 72 -8.72 -6.08 -4.82
C ASP A 72 -8.78 -6.08 -6.36
N PRO A 73 -9.24 -7.16 -7.01
CA PRO A 73 -9.35 -7.23 -8.47
C PRO A 73 -10.10 -6.05 -9.10
N VAL A 74 -11.08 -5.47 -8.41
CA VAL A 74 -11.80 -4.28 -8.91
C VAL A 74 -10.85 -3.11 -9.13
N LEU A 75 -9.90 -2.88 -8.23
CA LEU A 75 -8.93 -1.78 -8.32
C LEU A 75 -7.66 -2.14 -9.11
N THR A 76 -7.29 -3.43 -9.19
CA THR A 76 -6.12 -3.85 -9.98
C THR A 76 -6.44 -4.06 -11.46
N LYS A 77 -7.69 -4.38 -11.82
CA LYS A 77 -8.07 -4.62 -13.24
C LYS A 77 -7.81 -3.41 -14.16
N PRO A 78 -8.14 -2.16 -13.79
CA PRO A 78 -7.89 -0.97 -14.62
C PRO A 78 -6.44 -0.81 -15.10
N TRP A 79 -5.47 -1.27 -14.29
CA TRP A 79 -4.04 -1.24 -14.65
C TRP A 79 -3.70 -2.09 -15.87
N HIS A 80 -4.56 -3.03 -16.27
CA HIS A 80 -4.40 -3.81 -17.49
C HIS A 80 -4.98 -3.11 -18.73
N HIS A 81 -5.71 -2.01 -18.56
CA HIS A 81 -6.42 -1.29 -19.63
C HIS A 81 -5.80 0.08 -19.95
N VAL A 82 -4.70 0.47 -19.30
CA VAL A 82 -4.08 1.80 -19.48
C VAL A 82 -3.71 2.09 -20.93
N SER A 83 -3.12 1.12 -21.63
CA SER A 83 -2.74 1.30 -23.04
C SER A 83 -3.94 1.40 -23.98
N GLU A 84 -5.06 0.76 -23.63
CA GLU A 84 -6.32 0.85 -24.37
C GLU A 84 -7.01 2.20 -24.11
N TRP A 85 -7.02 2.63 -22.85
CA TRP A 85 -7.53 3.94 -22.43
C TRP A 85 -6.85 5.11 -23.15
N PHE A 86 -5.52 5.07 -23.31
CA PHE A 86 -4.80 6.08 -24.11
C PHE A 86 -5.25 6.17 -25.58
N GLN A 87 -6.03 5.22 -26.07
CA GLN A 87 -6.51 5.12 -27.46
C GLN A 87 -8.02 5.33 -27.59
N ASN A 88 -8.74 5.59 -26.49
CA ASN A 88 -10.18 5.78 -26.49
C ASN A 88 -10.56 7.13 -25.83
N ASP A 89 -11.86 7.40 -25.78
CA ASP A 89 -12.43 8.65 -25.25
C ASP A 89 -12.98 8.50 -23.82
N ASP A 90 -12.75 7.35 -23.17
CA ASP A 90 -13.25 7.11 -21.81
C ASP A 90 -12.48 8.02 -20.82
N PRO A 91 -13.14 8.50 -19.75
CA PRO A 91 -12.52 9.47 -18.86
C PRO A 91 -11.34 8.90 -18.05
N THR A 92 -11.35 7.60 -17.74
CA THR A 92 -10.30 6.95 -16.94
C THR A 92 -10.09 5.48 -17.37
N PRO A 93 -8.94 4.87 -17.06
CA PRO A 93 -8.73 3.43 -17.21
C PRO A 93 -9.72 2.58 -16.40
N PHE A 94 -10.23 3.11 -15.28
CA PHE A 94 -11.30 2.47 -14.52
C PHE A 94 -12.59 2.38 -15.33
N ASP A 95 -12.96 3.46 -16.01
CA ASP A 95 -14.12 3.49 -16.91
C ASP A 95 -13.93 2.51 -18.07
N THR A 96 -12.78 2.52 -18.75
CA THR A 96 -12.49 1.52 -19.79
C THR A 96 -12.60 0.07 -19.30
N ALA A 97 -12.18 -0.21 -18.06
CA ALA A 97 -12.22 -1.56 -17.51
C ALA A 97 -13.61 -2.01 -17.03
N HIS A 98 -14.47 -1.08 -16.59
CA HIS A 98 -15.72 -1.39 -15.87
C HIS A 98 -16.98 -0.78 -16.49
N GLY A 99 -16.83 0.10 -17.48
CA GLY A 99 -17.90 0.81 -18.20
C GLY A 99 -18.64 1.86 -17.39
N ARG A 100 -18.06 2.32 -16.26
CA ARG A 100 -18.61 3.33 -15.35
C ARG A 100 -17.48 4.05 -14.62
N THR A 101 -17.73 5.29 -14.21
CA THR A 101 -16.81 6.04 -13.34
C THR A 101 -16.75 5.40 -11.95
N PHE A 102 -15.64 5.64 -11.24
CA PHE A 102 -15.36 5.01 -9.95
C PHE A 102 -16.48 5.21 -8.91
N TRP A 103 -16.90 6.47 -8.69
CA TRP A 103 -17.93 6.79 -7.70
C TRP A 103 -19.33 6.28 -8.09
N ASP A 104 -19.67 6.27 -9.38
CA ASP A 104 -20.92 5.65 -9.85
C ASP A 104 -20.90 4.13 -9.62
N TYR A 105 -19.77 3.48 -9.93
CA TYR A 105 -19.58 2.05 -9.67
C TYR A 105 -19.70 1.74 -8.17
N ALA A 106 -19.04 2.51 -7.30
CA ALA A 106 -19.09 2.34 -5.85
C ALA A 106 -20.52 2.47 -5.30
N GLY A 107 -21.30 3.41 -5.84
CA GLY A 107 -22.72 3.56 -5.48
C GLY A 107 -23.62 2.36 -5.83
N HIS A 108 -23.20 1.53 -6.79
CA HIS A 108 -23.96 0.35 -7.25
C HIS A 108 -23.39 -0.99 -6.77
N GLU A 109 -22.17 -1.01 -6.20
CA GLU A 109 -21.50 -2.21 -5.72
C GLU A 109 -21.22 -2.11 -4.21
N PRO A 110 -22.15 -2.59 -3.35
CA PRO A 110 -22.03 -2.46 -1.89
C PRO A 110 -20.74 -3.03 -1.32
N ARG A 111 -20.19 -4.08 -1.94
CA ARG A 111 -18.91 -4.65 -1.52
C ARG A 111 -17.78 -3.65 -1.71
N LEU A 112 -17.69 -2.99 -2.87
CA LEU A 112 -16.69 -1.96 -3.14
C LEU A 112 -16.83 -0.79 -2.18
N ASN A 113 -18.05 -0.28 -2.03
CA ASN A 113 -18.33 0.82 -1.10
C ASN A 113 -17.84 0.49 0.32
N HIS A 114 -18.19 -0.68 0.83
CA HIS A 114 -17.82 -1.09 2.19
C HIS A 114 -16.30 -1.18 2.39
N PHE A 115 -15.57 -1.94 1.56
CA PHE A 115 -14.14 -2.10 1.78
C PHE A 115 -13.33 -0.84 1.47
N PHE A 116 -13.80 -0.01 0.53
CA PHE A 116 -13.14 1.26 0.22
C PHE A 116 -13.31 2.25 1.37
N ASN A 117 -14.51 2.33 1.97
CA ASN A 117 -14.74 3.14 3.17
C ASN A 117 -13.89 2.66 4.35
N ASP A 118 -13.74 1.35 4.54
CA ASP A 118 -12.86 0.78 5.57
C ASP A 118 -11.37 1.11 5.32
N ALA A 119 -10.94 1.10 4.05
CA ALA A 119 -9.61 1.52 3.66
C ALA A 119 -9.36 3.01 3.98
N MET A 120 -10.28 3.90 3.59
CA MET A 120 -10.18 5.33 3.88
C MET A 120 -10.22 5.62 5.38
N ALA A 121 -11.05 4.89 6.14
CA ALA A 121 -11.07 4.98 7.60
C ALA A 121 -9.74 4.55 8.23
N SER A 122 -9.06 3.55 7.66
CA SER A 122 -7.76 3.09 8.18
C SER A 122 -6.65 4.13 8.02
N ASP A 123 -6.59 4.80 6.86
CA ASP A 123 -5.68 5.93 6.65
C ASP A 123 -6.03 7.13 7.56
N ALA A 124 -7.33 7.43 7.67
CA ALA A 124 -7.82 8.52 8.48
C ALA A 124 -7.41 8.42 9.95
N ARG A 125 -7.36 7.22 10.55
CA ARG A 125 -6.92 7.03 11.94
C ARG A 125 -5.48 7.53 12.18
N LEU A 126 -4.57 7.28 11.25
CA LEU A 126 -3.19 7.73 11.34
C LEU A 126 -3.11 9.25 11.27
N VAL A 127 -3.69 9.84 10.23
CA VAL A 127 -3.71 11.29 10.00
C VAL A 127 -4.33 12.02 11.18
N THR A 128 -5.46 11.51 11.68
CA THR A 128 -6.19 12.08 12.81
C THR A 128 -5.35 12.13 14.08
N SER A 129 -4.63 11.04 14.40
CA SER A 129 -3.78 10.99 15.59
C SER A 129 -2.71 12.09 15.61
N MET A 130 -2.29 12.54 14.42
CA MET A 130 -1.31 13.60 14.23
C MET A 130 -1.97 14.98 14.18
N VAL A 131 -3.05 15.15 13.42
CA VAL A 131 -3.77 16.42 13.30
C VAL A 131 -4.28 16.90 14.66
N VAL A 132 -4.88 16.00 15.44
CA VAL A 132 -5.39 16.30 16.79
C VAL A 132 -4.27 16.58 17.78
N LYS A 133 -3.08 15.99 17.60
CA LYS A 133 -1.96 16.17 18.53
C LYS A 133 -1.14 17.41 18.23
N ASP A 134 -0.78 17.60 16.95
CA ASP A 134 0.25 18.55 16.53
C ASP A 134 -0.32 19.78 15.82
N CYS A 135 -1.60 19.75 15.40
CA CYS A 135 -2.24 20.83 14.64
C CYS A 135 -3.48 21.43 15.32
N LYS A 136 -3.60 21.32 16.65
CA LYS A 136 -4.75 21.85 17.41
C LYS A 136 -5.08 23.32 17.08
N VAL A 137 -4.03 24.13 16.90
CA VAL A 137 -4.14 25.56 16.57
C VAL A 137 -4.94 25.85 15.29
N VAL A 138 -5.07 24.86 14.39
CA VAL A 138 -5.90 24.99 13.19
C VAL A 138 -7.38 25.12 13.54
N PHE A 139 -7.81 24.47 14.63
CA PHE A 139 -9.19 24.42 15.10
C PHE A 139 -9.54 25.49 16.13
N ASP A 140 -8.55 26.23 16.64
CA ASP A 140 -8.78 27.28 17.64
C ASP A 140 -9.76 28.35 17.12
N GLY A 141 -10.77 28.65 17.93
CA GLY A 141 -11.78 29.68 17.66
C GLY A 141 -12.87 29.30 16.65
N LEU A 142 -12.90 28.04 16.18
CA LEU A 142 -13.99 27.53 15.34
C LEU A 142 -15.16 27.07 16.22
N ASN A 143 -16.39 27.39 15.81
CA ASN A 143 -17.62 26.85 16.42
C ASN A 143 -18.23 25.75 15.55
N SER A 144 -17.95 25.75 14.24
CA SER A 144 -18.45 24.74 13.31
C SER A 144 -17.40 24.29 12.28
N LEU A 145 -17.42 23.01 11.94
CA LEU A 145 -16.59 22.38 10.92
C LEU A 145 -17.44 21.45 10.05
N VAL A 146 -17.31 21.55 8.73
CA VAL A 146 -17.87 20.57 7.79
C VAL A 146 -16.74 19.78 7.17
N ASP A 147 -16.73 18.46 7.38
CA ASP A 147 -15.84 17.48 6.74
C ASP A 147 -16.51 17.01 5.43
N VAL A 148 -16.05 17.55 4.30
CA VAL A 148 -16.64 17.33 2.98
C VAL A 148 -15.97 16.13 2.33
N GLY A 149 -16.77 15.15 1.91
CA GLY A 149 -16.29 13.80 1.57
C GLY A 149 -15.70 13.08 2.79
N GLY A 150 -16.22 13.36 3.99
CA GLY A 150 -15.68 12.84 5.26
C GLY A 150 -15.89 11.32 5.47
N GLY A 151 -16.48 10.62 4.50
CA GLY A 151 -16.72 9.20 4.50
C GLY A 151 -17.64 8.78 5.64
N THR A 152 -17.22 7.75 6.37
CA THR A 152 -17.91 7.25 7.56
C THR A 152 -17.64 8.10 8.82
N GLY A 153 -17.00 9.26 8.67
CA GLY A 153 -16.82 10.26 9.72
C GLY A 153 -15.65 10.00 10.66
N THR A 154 -14.65 9.20 10.26
CA THR A 154 -13.50 8.86 11.12
C THR A 154 -12.75 10.11 11.59
N VAL A 155 -12.51 11.07 10.69
CA VAL A 155 -11.79 12.31 11.02
C VAL A 155 -12.67 13.25 11.83
N ALA A 156 -13.87 13.55 11.34
CA ALA A 156 -14.83 14.40 12.03
C ALA A 156 -15.14 13.93 13.46
N LYS A 157 -15.30 12.61 13.69
CA LYS A 157 -15.54 12.04 15.01
C LYS A 157 -14.40 12.33 15.98
N ALA A 158 -13.16 12.11 15.55
CA ALA A 158 -12.02 12.34 16.42
C ALA A 158 -11.74 13.82 16.69
N ILE A 159 -12.05 14.69 15.72
CA ILE A 159 -12.05 16.14 15.95
C ILE A 159 -13.14 16.50 16.97
N ALA A 160 -14.36 15.98 16.81
CA ALA A 160 -15.47 16.21 17.73
C ALA A 160 -15.15 15.74 19.16
N ASP A 161 -14.51 14.57 19.31
CA ASP A 161 -14.06 14.03 20.60
C ASP A 161 -12.95 14.89 21.23
N ALA A 162 -12.05 15.44 20.42
CA ALA A 162 -10.94 16.29 20.88
C ALA A 162 -11.36 17.73 21.22
N PHE A 163 -12.42 18.22 20.58
CA PHE A 163 -12.95 19.58 20.72
C PHE A 163 -14.47 19.52 20.97
N PRO A 164 -14.92 19.25 22.22
CA PRO A 164 -16.34 19.03 22.52
C PRO A 164 -17.27 20.23 22.25
N GLU A 165 -16.71 21.43 22.13
CA GLU A 165 -17.45 22.66 21.81
C GLU A 165 -17.58 22.91 20.29
N LEU A 166 -16.84 22.17 19.47
CA LEU A 166 -16.84 22.31 18.01
C LEU A 166 -17.92 21.42 17.38
N GLU A 167 -18.92 22.02 16.75
CA GLU A 167 -19.93 21.29 15.98
C GLU A 167 -19.32 20.75 14.69
N CYS A 168 -19.26 19.42 14.55
CA CYS A 168 -18.70 18.73 13.39
C CYS A 168 -19.82 18.14 12.54
N THR A 169 -19.78 18.38 11.23
CA THR A 169 -20.73 17.80 10.28
C THR A 169 -19.97 17.06 9.18
N VAL A 170 -20.29 15.80 8.95
CA VAL A 170 -19.81 15.05 7.78
C VAL A 170 -20.80 15.26 6.64
N LEU A 171 -20.31 15.74 5.49
CA LEU A 171 -21.04 15.80 4.23
C LEU A 171 -20.46 14.75 3.29
N ASP A 172 -21.27 13.79 2.87
CA ASP A 172 -20.86 12.79 1.88
C ASP A 172 -22.04 12.36 1.00
N LEU A 173 -21.80 11.53 -0.02
CA LEU A 173 -22.85 11.00 -0.88
C LEU A 173 -23.87 10.19 -0.05
N PRO A 174 -25.17 10.21 -0.42
CA PRO A 174 -26.21 9.55 0.35
C PRO A 174 -25.94 8.07 0.67
N HIS A 175 -25.34 7.32 -0.26
CA HIS A 175 -25.04 5.90 -0.08
C HIS A 175 -23.90 5.61 0.91
N VAL A 176 -23.12 6.64 1.29
CA VAL A 176 -22.04 6.52 2.27
C VAL A 176 -22.57 6.75 3.69
N VAL A 177 -23.49 7.71 3.86
CA VAL A 177 -23.92 8.18 5.20
C VAL A 177 -25.35 7.80 5.59
N SER A 178 -26.14 7.18 4.71
CA SER A 178 -27.58 6.89 4.96
C SER A 178 -27.86 6.11 6.24
N ASP A 179 -26.94 5.22 6.63
CA ASP A 179 -27.10 4.33 7.79
C ASP A 179 -26.32 4.83 9.03
N LEU A 180 -25.72 6.02 8.96
CA LEU A 180 -24.90 6.58 10.02
C LEU A 180 -25.71 7.54 10.90
N GLN A 181 -25.57 7.39 12.21
CA GLN A 181 -26.17 8.28 13.19
C GLN A 181 -25.09 9.13 13.84
N GLY A 182 -25.36 10.42 13.94
CA GLY A 182 -24.53 11.37 14.68
C GLY A 182 -24.53 11.09 16.18
N SER A 183 -23.57 11.66 16.89
CA SER A 183 -23.47 11.55 18.35
C SER A 183 -22.86 12.81 18.93
N GLY A 184 -23.46 13.38 19.98
CA GLY A 184 -22.97 14.60 20.62
C GLY A 184 -22.95 15.78 19.63
N ASN A 185 -21.77 16.35 19.41
CA ASN A 185 -21.46 17.44 18.49
C ASN A 185 -21.17 16.97 17.04
N LEU A 186 -21.35 15.68 16.72
CA LEU A 186 -21.16 15.13 15.37
C LEU A 186 -22.49 14.87 14.65
N LYS A 187 -22.61 15.34 13.40
CA LYS A 187 -23.78 15.15 12.51
C LYS A 187 -23.35 14.59 11.15
N PHE A 188 -24.27 13.94 10.45
CA PHE A 188 -24.08 13.43 9.08
C PHE A 188 -25.14 14.04 8.15
N ILE A 189 -24.72 14.43 6.95
CA ILE A 189 -25.57 14.98 5.89
C ILE A 189 -25.23 14.24 4.58
N GLY A 190 -26.24 13.60 3.99
CA GLY A 190 -26.15 13.06 2.64
C GLY A 190 -26.38 14.16 1.60
N GLY A 191 -25.45 14.35 0.68
CA GLY A 191 -25.54 15.41 -0.33
C GLY A 191 -24.45 15.34 -1.39
N ASP A 192 -24.41 16.36 -2.23
CA ASP A 192 -23.45 16.51 -3.31
C ASP A 192 -22.68 17.82 -3.13
N MET A 193 -21.37 17.72 -2.91
CA MET A 193 -20.50 18.87 -2.68
C MET A 193 -20.40 19.82 -3.87
N PHE A 194 -20.70 19.36 -5.09
CA PHE A 194 -20.77 20.24 -6.27
C PHE A 194 -22.00 21.14 -6.26
N GLN A 195 -23.05 20.74 -5.53
CA GLN A 195 -24.30 21.49 -5.42
C GLN A 195 -24.26 22.46 -4.25
N ALA A 196 -24.05 21.97 -3.03
CA ALA A 196 -24.08 22.80 -1.83
C ALA A 196 -23.24 22.21 -0.70
N ILE A 197 -22.56 23.09 0.05
CA ILE A 197 -21.87 22.77 1.29
C ILE A 197 -22.54 23.60 2.40
N PRO A 198 -22.94 23.00 3.54
CA PRO A 198 -23.55 23.73 4.65
C PRO A 198 -22.67 24.86 5.17
N SER A 199 -23.28 25.99 5.59
CA SER A 199 -22.54 27.11 6.17
C SER A 199 -21.79 26.71 7.44
N THR A 200 -20.54 27.14 7.57
CA THR A 200 -19.62 26.68 8.61
C THR A 200 -18.43 27.64 8.79
N ASP A 201 -17.78 27.62 9.95
CA ASP A 201 -16.56 28.40 10.19
C ASP A 201 -15.34 27.81 9.46
N ALA A 202 -15.32 26.49 9.27
CA ALA A 202 -14.30 25.82 8.49
C ALA A 202 -14.83 24.66 7.65
N VAL A 203 -14.18 24.42 6.51
CA VAL A 203 -14.38 23.24 5.66
C VAL A 203 -13.11 22.40 5.68
N LEU A 204 -13.23 21.11 5.93
CA LEU A 204 -12.15 20.12 5.81
C LEU A 204 -12.33 19.30 4.53
N LEU A 205 -11.25 19.15 3.77
CA LEU A 205 -11.15 18.31 2.58
C LEU A 205 -9.94 17.39 2.75
N LYS A 206 -10.17 16.14 3.13
CA LYS A 206 -9.12 15.13 3.24
C LYS A 206 -9.29 14.11 2.12
N TRP A 207 -8.27 13.91 1.28
CA TRP A 207 -8.32 12.94 0.17
C TRP A 207 -9.51 13.23 -0.76
N ILE A 208 -9.69 14.50 -1.10
CA ILE A 208 -10.81 14.94 -1.95
C ILE A 208 -10.30 15.54 -3.24
N LEU A 209 -9.54 16.64 -3.17
CA LEU A 209 -9.23 17.42 -4.36
C LEU A 209 -8.29 16.67 -5.30
N HIS A 210 -7.54 15.70 -4.79
CA HIS A 210 -6.72 14.81 -5.62
C HIS A 210 -7.54 13.85 -6.51
N ASP A 211 -8.83 13.64 -6.23
CA ASP A 211 -9.71 12.80 -7.05
C ASP A 211 -10.26 13.53 -8.28
N TRP A 212 -10.18 14.85 -8.30
CA TRP A 212 -10.88 15.69 -9.27
C TRP A 212 -9.91 16.44 -10.18
N SER A 213 -10.36 16.67 -11.41
CA SER A 213 -9.69 17.58 -12.36
C SER A 213 -9.51 18.98 -11.76
N ASP A 214 -8.64 19.81 -12.35
CA ASP A 214 -8.43 21.18 -11.88
C ASP A 214 -9.73 22.00 -11.96
N GLU A 215 -10.52 21.83 -13.03
CA GLU A 215 -11.79 22.51 -13.23
C GLU A 215 -12.82 22.12 -12.16
N GLU A 216 -12.91 20.84 -11.82
CA GLU A 216 -13.81 20.32 -10.79
C GLU A 216 -13.35 20.73 -9.39
N SER A 217 -12.05 20.64 -9.12
CA SER A 217 -11.44 21.09 -7.87
C SER A 217 -11.68 22.58 -7.62
N VAL A 218 -11.59 23.43 -8.65
CA VAL A 218 -11.94 24.86 -8.55
C VAL A 218 -13.43 25.06 -8.24
N LYS A 219 -14.33 24.25 -8.82
CA LYS A 219 -15.77 24.31 -8.48
C LYS A 219 -16.00 23.95 -7.02
N ILE A 220 -15.38 22.87 -6.53
CA ILE A 220 -15.47 22.45 -5.12
C ILE A 220 -14.97 23.56 -4.21
N LEU A 221 -13.78 24.11 -4.48
CA LEU A 221 -13.23 25.20 -3.67
C LEU A 221 -14.11 26.47 -3.66
N LYS A 222 -14.78 26.77 -4.78
CA LYS A 222 -15.77 27.88 -4.82
C LYS A 222 -16.98 27.59 -3.94
N ARG A 223 -17.49 26.35 -3.93
CA ARG A 223 -18.54 25.91 -2.99
C ARG A 223 -18.07 26.02 -1.53
N CYS A 224 -16.84 25.62 -1.23
CA CYS A 224 -16.27 25.78 0.10
C CYS A 224 -16.23 27.26 0.49
N LYS A 225 -15.77 28.14 -0.41
CA LYS A 225 -15.71 29.58 -0.15
C LYS A 225 -17.10 30.19 0.12
N GLU A 226 -18.14 29.73 -0.56
CA GLU A 226 -19.52 30.17 -0.33
C GLU A 226 -20.09 29.72 1.02
N ALA A 227 -19.62 28.58 1.54
CA ALA A 227 -20.02 28.06 2.85
C ALA A 227 -19.37 28.81 4.03
N LEU A 228 -18.26 29.52 3.79
CA LEU A 228 -17.48 30.19 4.82
C LEU A 228 -18.00 31.60 5.14
N PRO A 229 -17.83 32.09 6.39
CA PRO A 229 -18.10 33.48 6.73
C PRO A 229 -17.16 34.43 5.98
N SER A 230 -17.60 35.67 5.79
CA SER A 230 -16.81 36.71 5.09
C SER A 230 -15.51 37.08 5.80
N LYS A 231 -15.36 36.76 7.09
CA LYS A 231 -14.15 36.95 7.89
C LYS A 231 -13.92 35.73 8.78
N GLY A 232 -12.66 35.30 8.91
CA GLY A 232 -12.25 34.23 9.82
C GLY A 232 -12.47 32.81 9.31
N GLY A 233 -13.20 32.63 8.20
CA GLY A 233 -13.43 31.32 7.59
C GLY A 233 -12.17 30.73 6.95
N LYS A 234 -12.01 29.41 7.03
CA LYS A 234 -10.86 28.71 6.44
C LYS A 234 -11.23 27.38 5.79
N VAL A 235 -10.52 27.02 4.72
CA VAL A 235 -10.53 25.67 4.15
C VAL A 235 -9.26 24.96 4.61
N ILE A 236 -9.40 23.76 5.16
CA ILE A 236 -8.33 22.89 5.61
C ILE A 236 -8.24 21.75 4.60
N ILE A 237 -7.09 21.59 3.94
CA ILE A 237 -6.86 20.56 2.94
C ILE A 237 -5.79 19.61 3.45
N ILE A 238 -6.07 18.31 3.38
CA ILE A 238 -5.14 17.24 3.72
C ILE A 238 -5.04 16.31 2.51
N ASP A 239 -4.14 16.66 1.59
CA ASP A 239 -3.80 15.92 0.37
C ASP A 239 -2.27 15.89 0.21
N MET A 240 -1.76 15.07 -0.73
CA MET A 240 -0.34 15.06 -0.98
C MET A 240 0.12 16.35 -1.68
N LYS A 241 1.36 16.72 -1.38
CA LYS A 241 2.10 17.73 -2.11
C LYS A 241 3.30 17.06 -2.76
N VAL A 242 3.28 16.96 -4.08
CA VAL A 242 4.40 16.40 -4.83
C VAL A 242 5.60 17.35 -4.69
N GLU A 243 6.70 16.84 -4.16
CA GLU A 243 7.96 17.59 -4.06
C GLU A 243 8.78 17.45 -5.34
N ASN A 244 9.30 18.56 -5.86
CA ASN A 244 10.26 18.52 -6.97
C ASN A 244 11.63 18.08 -6.45
N GLU A 245 12.27 17.14 -7.17
CA GLU A 245 13.64 16.60 -7.03
C GLU A 245 14.58 17.39 -6.08
N LYS A 246 14.37 17.30 -4.77
CA LYS A 246 15.40 17.65 -3.79
C LYS A 246 16.08 16.37 -3.38
N LYS A 247 17.37 16.27 -3.72
CA LYS A 247 18.24 15.15 -3.35
C LYS A 247 18.16 14.88 -1.84
N GLY A 248 17.60 13.74 -1.45
CA GLY A 248 17.67 13.26 -0.07
C GLY A 248 16.68 12.17 0.32
N ASP A 249 15.55 11.99 -0.39
CA ASP A 249 14.45 11.10 0.05
C ASP A 249 13.72 10.44 -1.14
N ASP A 250 14.40 9.49 -1.81
CA ASP A 250 13.91 8.86 -3.05
C ASP A 250 12.61 8.03 -2.84
N GLU A 251 12.38 7.43 -1.66
CA GLU A 251 11.20 6.59 -1.36
C GLU A 251 9.90 7.41 -1.15
N SER A 252 10.00 8.62 -0.58
CA SER A 252 8.88 9.54 -0.40
C SER A 252 8.33 10.05 -1.74
N ILE A 253 9.23 10.35 -2.69
CA ILE A 253 8.87 10.77 -4.05
C ILE A 253 8.25 9.59 -4.83
N GLU A 254 8.83 8.39 -4.74
CA GLU A 254 8.26 7.21 -5.41
C GLU A 254 6.82 6.95 -4.97
N THR A 255 6.53 7.05 -3.66
CA THR A 255 5.17 6.91 -3.13
C THR A 255 4.23 7.99 -3.69
N GLN A 256 4.64 9.26 -3.72
CA GLN A 256 3.85 10.35 -4.29
C GLN A 256 3.51 10.10 -5.76
N LEU A 257 4.46 9.60 -6.55
CA LEU A 257 4.26 9.26 -7.95
C LEU A 257 3.34 8.04 -8.14
N PHE A 258 3.38 7.07 -7.21
CA PHE A 258 2.42 5.95 -7.22
C PHE A 258 1.00 6.42 -6.95
N PHE A 259 0.80 7.38 -6.04
CA PHE A 259 -0.51 7.98 -5.82
C PHE A 259 -0.96 8.82 -7.01
N ASP A 260 -0.07 9.58 -7.65
CA ASP A 260 -0.41 10.30 -8.89
C ASP A 260 -0.89 9.36 -10.00
N MET A 261 -0.17 8.25 -10.20
CA MET A 261 -0.60 7.19 -11.11
C MET A 261 -1.92 6.55 -10.67
N LEU A 262 -2.13 6.32 -9.38
CA LEU A 262 -3.39 5.78 -8.86
C LEU A 262 -4.57 6.71 -9.18
N MET A 263 -4.39 8.03 -9.02
CA MET A 263 -5.40 9.02 -9.36
C MET A 263 -5.74 8.96 -10.84
N MET A 264 -4.73 8.97 -11.73
CA MET A 264 -4.92 8.82 -13.18
C MET A 264 -5.70 7.54 -13.56
N ILE A 265 -5.51 6.46 -12.81
CA ILE A 265 -6.11 5.15 -13.11
C ILE A 265 -7.57 5.09 -12.66
N LEU A 266 -7.89 5.61 -11.47
CA LEU A 266 -9.20 5.44 -10.84
C LEU A 266 -10.15 6.59 -11.14
N VAL A 267 -9.66 7.81 -11.18
CA VAL A 267 -10.44 9.06 -11.15
C VAL A 267 -9.85 10.09 -12.12
N THR A 268 -10.44 11.28 -12.23
CA THR A 268 -10.01 12.32 -13.18
C THR A 268 -8.98 13.28 -12.60
N GLY A 269 -8.60 13.07 -11.34
CA GLY A 269 -7.68 13.91 -10.60
C GLY A 269 -6.22 13.52 -10.73
N ARG A 270 -5.42 14.03 -9.79
CA ARG A 270 -3.96 13.95 -9.77
C ARG A 270 -3.38 14.44 -8.44
N GLU A 271 -2.16 14.03 -8.15
CA GLU A 271 -1.36 14.64 -7.10
C GLU A 271 -0.70 15.93 -7.62
N ARG A 272 -0.67 16.97 -6.79
CA ARG A 272 -0.29 18.32 -7.22
C ARG A 272 0.98 18.82 -6.54
N THR A 273 1.80 19.51 -7.30
CA THR A 273 2.92 20.30 -6.79
C THR A 273 2.42 21.57 -6.10
N GLU A 274 3.29 22.22 -5.32
CA GLU A 274 2.98 23.50 -4.66
C GLU A 274 2.50 24.59 -5.63
N LYS A 275 3.08 24.64 -6.84
CA LYS A 275 2.71 25.63 -7.87
C LYS A 275 1.31 25.37 -8.42
N GLU A 276 0.96 24.11 -8.62
CA GLU A 276 -0.37 23.70 -9.10
C GLU A 276 -1.43 23.97 -8.02
N TRP A 277 -1.14 23.65 -6.75
CA TRP A 277 -1.98 24.03 -5.62
C TRP A 277 -2.22 25.54 -5.55
N ALA A 278 -1.16 26.35 -5.64
CA ALA A 278 -1.27 27.81 -5.62
C ALA A 278 -2.14 28.35 -6.76
N LYS A 279 -2.01 27.78 -7.95
CA LYS A 279 -2.88 28.13 -9.10
C LYS A 279 -4.34 27.78 -8.82
N LEU A 280 -4.60 26.58 -8.29
CA LEU A 280 -5.94 26.12 -7.94
C LEU A 280 -6.63 27.09 -6.95
N PHE A 281 -5.91 27.50 -5.91
CA PHE A 281 -6.41 28.44 -4.91
C PHE A 281 -6.70 29.82 -5.51
N ALA A 282 -5.81 30.32 -6.38
CA ALA A 282 -5.99 31.59 -7.07
C ALA A 282 -7.22 31.58 -7.99
N ASP A 283 -7.42 30.52 -8.78
CA ASP A 283 -8.56 30.37 -9.69
C ASP A 283 -9.90 30.21 -8.95
N ALA A 284 -9.87 29.67 -7.72
CA ALA A 284 -11.00 29.64 -6.80
C ALA A 284 -11.21 30.97 -6.04
N GLY A 285 -10.29 31.93 -6.18
CA GLY A 285 -10.37 33.27 -5.61
C GLY A 285 -9.91 33.37 -4.16
N PHE A 286 -9.07 32.46 -3.67
CA PHE A 286 -8.41 32.59 -2.37
C PHE A 286 -7.17 33.49 -2.51
N SER A 287 -6.97 34.41 -1.56
CA SER A 287 -5.86 35.39 -1.60
C SER A 287 -4.58 34.90 -0.93
N ASP A 288 -4.71 34.01 0.06
CA ASP A 288 -3.61 33.55 0.89
C ASP A 288 -3.75 32.05 1.17
N TYR A 289 -2.63 31.34 1.27
CA TYR A 289 -2.57 29.96 1.69
C TYR A 289 -1.33 29.70 2.55
N LYS A 290 -1.40 28.68 3.41
CA LYS A 290 -0.27 28.21 4.21
C LYS A 290 -0.21 26.70 4.14
N ILE A 291 0.89 26.17 3.62
CA ILE A 291 1.16 24.73 3.64
C ILE A 291 1.97 24.41 4.88
N THR A 292 1.42 23.55 5.74
CA THR A 292 2.13 23.00 6.90
C THR A 292 2.37 21.53 6.62
N PRO A 293 3.63 21.05 6.53
CA PRO A 293 3.90 19.62 6.43
C PRO A 293 3.45 18.93 7.71
N ILE A 294 2.34 18.19 7.65
CA ILE A 294 1.89 17.29 8.71
C ILE A 294 2.59 15.96 8.43
N LEU A 295 3.43 15.51 9.36
CA LEU A 295 4.37 14.39 9.16
C LEU A 295 3.67 13.14 8.63
N GLY A 296 4.18 12.57 7.52
CA GLY A 296 3.64 11.32 6.98
C GLY A 296 4.21 10.85 5.64
N LEU A 297 5.54 10.97 5.42
CA LEU A 297 6.33 10.26 4.38
C LEU A 297 7.85 10.23 4.79
N ARG A 298 8.20 10.13 6.09
CA ARG A 298 9.60 10.33 6.58
C ARG A 298 10.24 9.11 7.28
N SER A 299 11.57 9.10 7.24
CA SER A 299 12.47 7.95 7.03
C SER A 299 13.01 7.20 8.28
N LEU A 300 13.50 5.96 8.05
CA LEU A 300 14.50 5.24 8.87
C LEU A 300 15.55 4.58 7.94
N ILE A 301 16.83 4.67 8.30
CA ILE A 301 18.01 4.30 7.49
C ILE A 301 18.37 2.82 7.65
N GLU A 302 18.68 2.12 6.55
CA GLU A 302 19.65 1.03 6.57
C GLU A 302 20.51 0.96 5.29
N LYS A 303 21.83 0.83 5.48
CA LYS A 303 22.86 0.87 4.44
C LYS A 303 23.26 -0.56 4.07
N GLY A 304 22.89 -1.01 2.87
CA GLY A 304 23.31 -2.30 2.31
C GLY A 304 24.58 -2.17 1.46
N ILE A 305 25.66 -2.81 1.89
CA ILE A 305 26.95 -2.88 1.20
C ILE A 305 26.79 -3.56 -0.16
N SER A 306 27.09 -2.85 -1.26
CA SER A 306 27.30 -3.49 -2.56
C SER A 306 28.68 -4.14 -2.58
N LEU A 307 28.70 -5.48 -2.51
CA LEU A 307 29.90 -6.29 -2.72
C LEU A 307 30.34 -6.17 -4.18
N LYS A 308 31.45 -5.48 -4.42
CA LYS A 308 32.16 -5.52 -5.71
C LYS A 308 32.69 -6.93 -5.94
N MET A 309 32.10 -7.67 -6.88
CA MET A 309 32.78 -8.79 -7.55
C MET A 309 33.47 -8.25 -8.81
N GLU A 310 34.79 -8.13 -8.76
CA GLU A 310 35.61 -7.94 -9.96
C GLU A 310 35.74 -9.26 -10.71
N ILE A 311 34.84 -9.48 -11.67
CA ILE A 311 35.10 -10.34 -12.82
C ILE A 311 35.63 -9.42 -13.93
N ARG A 312 36.78 -9.76 -14.54
CA ARG A 312 37.23 -9.14 -15.79
C ARG A 312 36.27 -9.58 -16.90
N ASN A 313 35.23 -8.79 -17.13
CA ASN A 313 34.36 -8.80 -18.30
C ASN A 313 34.12 -7.33 -18.66
N ASP A 314 34.08 -7.03 -19.97
CA ASP A 314 34.01 -5.68 -20.51
C ASP A 314 32.87 -4.87 -19.87
N LYS A 315 33.11 -3.58 -19.70
CA LYS A 315 32.21 -2.63 -19.02
C LYS A 315 30.77 -2.70 -19.57
N GLU A 316 30.63 -2.95 -20.88
CA GLU A 316 29.35 -3.11 -21.59
C GLU A 316 28.55 -4.33 -21.12
N ASP A 317 29.19 -5.48 -20.88
CA ASP A 317 28.50 -6.69 -20.41
C ASP A 317 27.93 -6.51 -18.98
N LYS A 318 28.64 -5.77 -18.13
CA LYS A 318 28.18 -5.46 -16.77
C LYS A 318 27.01 -4.49 -16.76
N GLU A 319 27.05 -3.48 -17.63
CA GLU A 319 25.94 -2.53 -17.82
C GLU A 319 24.69 -3.27 -18.32
N LEU A 320 24.84 -4.16 -19.32
CA LEU A 320 23.73 -4.97 -19.84
C LEU A 320 23.10 -5.88 -18.78
N LEU A 321 23.91 -6.58 -17.98
CA LEU A 321 23.42 -7.44 -16.90
C LEU A 321 22.69 -6.62 -15.82
N HIS A 322 23.20 -5.43 -15.49
CA HIS A 322 22.53 -4.53 -14.55
C HIS A 322 21.20 -4.02 -15.10
N SER A 323 21.16 -3.60 -16.37
CA SER A 323 19.92 -3.20 -17.04
C SER A 323 18.90 -4.34 -17.11
N GLN A 324 19.32 -5.57 -17.38
CA GLN A 324 18.42 -6.73 -17.37
C GLN A 324 17.86 -7.02 -15.98
N ALA A 325 18.71 -6.98 -14.94
CA ALA A 325 18.27 -7.14 -13.57
C ALA A 325 17.28 -6.03 -13.15
N HIS A 326 17.55 -4.79 -13.54
CA HIS A 326 16.67 -3.65 -13.31
C HIS A 326 15.29 -3.86 -13.95
N ILE A 327 15.24 -4.26 -15.23
CA ILE A 327 13.98 -4.58 -15.93
C ILE A 327 13.25 -5.72 -15.23
N TRP A 328 13.93 -6.81 -14.86
CA TRP A 328 13.29 -7.93 -14.16
C TRP A 328 12.73 -7.54 -12.81
N ASN A 329 13.44 -6.72 -12.04
CA ASN A 329 12.93 -6.23 -10.76
C ASN A 329 11.63 -5.46 -10.96
N HIS A 330 11.54 -4.60 -11.97
CA HIS A 330 10.29 -3.90 -12.29
C HIS A 330 9.17 -4.83 -12.79
N ILE A 331 9.48 -5.79 -13.67
CA ILE A 331 8.51 -6.79 -14.15
C ILE A 331 7.91 -7.59 -12.98
N PHE A 332 8.73 -7.93 -12.00
CA PHE A 332 8.33 -8.78 -10.88
C PHE A 332 7.99 -8.01 -9.59
N GLN A 333 7.96 -6.67 -9.61
CA GLN A 333 7.70 -5.83 -8.43
C GLN A 333 6.36 -6.16 -7.77
N PHE A 334 5.33 -6.51 -8.57
CA PHE A 334 4.00 -6.90 -8.08
C PHE A 334 4.04 -8.14 -7.16
N ILE A 335 5.07 -8.98 -7.25
CA ILE A 335 5.23 -10.17 -6.39
C ILE A 335 5.31 -9.76 -4.92
N ASN A 336 5.93 -8.62 -4.60
CA ASN A 336 6.02 -8.14 -3.22
C ASN A 336 4.62 -7.83 -2.67
N SER A 337 3.83 -7.06 -3.42
CA SER A 337 2.45 -6.70 -3.04
C SER A 337 1.55 -7.93 -2.91
N MET A 338 1.63 -8.87 -3.86
CA MET A 338 0.83 -10.10 -3.82
C MET A 338 1.27 -11.06 -2.70
N SER A 339 2.57 -11.11 -2.39
CA SER A 339 3.09 -11.87 -1.24
C SER A 339 2.59 -11.28 0.07
N LEU A 340 2.59 -9.95 0.19
CA LEU A 340 2.08 -9.26 1.37
C LEU A 340 0.58 -9.48 1.56
N LYS A 341 -0.22 -9.34 0.48
CA LYS A 341 -1.65 -9.68 0.47
C LYS A 341 -1.88 -11.11 0.95
N CYS A 342 -1.13 -12.07 0.43
CA CYS A 342 -1.22 -13.48 0.82
C CYS A 342 -0.92 -13.66 2.31
N ALA A 343 0.13 -13.01 2.82
CA ALA A 343 0.50 -13.09 4.24
C ALA A 343 -0.62 -12.58 5.16
N VAL A 344 -1.22 -11.46 4.79
CA VAL A 344 -2.36 -10.86 5.49
C VAL A 344 -3.59 -11.76 5.42
N GLN A 345 -3.94 -12.29 4.25
CA GLN A 345 -5.08 -13.21 4.09
C GLN A 345 -4.92 -14.53 4.85
N LEU A 346 -3.68 -14.98 5.06
CA LEU A 346 -3.34 -16.16 5.85
C LEU A 346 -3.11 -15.85 7.34
N ASP A 347 -3.30 -14.60 7.77
CA ASP A 347 -3.09 -14.13 9.15
C ASP A 347 -1.69 -14.41 9.71
N ILE A 348 -0.68 -14.45 8.83
CA ILE A 348 0.71 -14.69 9.23
C ILE A 348 1.19 -13.66 10.28
N PRO A 349 0.96 -12.32 10.11
CA PRO A 349 1.38 -11.35 11.12
C PRO A 349 0.78 -11.63 12.51
N ASP A 350 -0.53 -11.89 12.57
CA ASP A 350 -1.24 -12.15 13.82
C ASP A 350 -0.78 -13.46 14.47
N ILE A 351 -0.58 -14.52 13.68
CA ILE A 351 -0.10 -15.82 14.17
C ILE A 351 1.30 -15.68 14.79
N VAL A 352 2.22 -14.98 14.12
CA VAL A 352 3.57 -14.74 14.63
C VAL A 352 3.54 -13.87 15.89
N ASN A 353 2.71 -12.82 15.91
CA ASN A 353 2.56 -11.94 17.07
C ASN A 353 2.04 -12.69 18.30
N ASN A 354 0.99 -13.50 18.12
CA ASN A 354 0.32 -14.21 19.21
C ASN A 354 1.18 -15.31 19.84
N HIS A 355 2.22 -15.77 19.16
CA HIS A 355 3.19 -16.71 19.72
C HIS A 355 4.15 -16.06 20.72
N GLY A 356 4.33 -14.73 20.68
CA GLY A 356 5.06 -13.96 21.69
C GLY A 356 6.58 -14.14 21.74
N ARG A 357 7.14 -15.00 20.88
CA ARG A 357 8.58 -15.27 20.74
C ARG A 357 8.90 -15.65 19.29
N PRO A 358 10.18 -15.71 18.85
CA PRO A 358 10.52 -16.12 17.49
C PRO A 358 9.84 -17.43 17.12
N MET A 359 8.99 -17.40 16.09
CA MET A 359 8.22 -18.56 15.65
C MET A 359 8.96 -19.32 14.56
N SER A 360 9.28 -20.58 14.77
CA SER A 360 9.95 -21.36 13.74
C SER A 360 9.04 -21.65 12.54
N LEU A 361 9.64 -21.98 11.39
CA LEU A 361 8.88 -22.33 10.19
C LEU A 361 7.94 -23.53 10.42
N SER A 362 8.36 -24.52 11.20
CA SER A 362 7.57 -25.71 11.48
C SER A 362 6.32 -25.36 12.31
N GLN A 363 6.49 -24.51 13.34
CA GLN A 363 5.42 -23.96 14.16
C GLN A 363 4.44 -23.12 13.31
N LEU A 364 4.97 -22.24 12.45
CA LEU A 364 4.15 -21.42 11.56
C LEU A 364 3.32 -22.26 10.61
N ILE A 365 3.91 -23.27 9.96
CA ILE A 365 3.18 -24.18 9.06
C ILE A 365 2.07 -24.92 9.81
N ALA A 366 2.32 -25.35 11.05
CA ALA A 366 1.34 -26.05 11.86
C ALA A 366 0.17 -25.15 12.30
N ALA A 367 0.41 -23.86 12.49
CA ALA A 367 -0.61 -22.87 12.87
C ALA A 367 -1.44 -22.36 11.68
N LEU A 368 -0.92 -22.47 10.44
CA LEU A 368 -1.58 -21.93 9.26
C LEU A 368 -2.66 -22.87 8.69
N PRO A 369 -3.78 -22.33 8.17
CA PRO A 369 -4.81 -23.11 7.49
C PRO A 369 -4.41 -23.50 6.06
N VAL A 370 -3.21 -24.05 5.87
CA VAL A 370 -2.65 -24.41 4.56
C VAL A 370 -2.86 -25.88 4.23
N ASN A 371 -3.14 -26.16 2.95
CA ASN A 371 -3.19 -27.55 2.47
C ASN A 371 -1.82 -28.23 2.71
N PRO A 372 -1.76 -29.42 3.36
CA PRO A 372 -0.50 -30.06 3.70
C PRO A 372 0.45 -30.29 2.50
N SER A 373 -0.10 -30.51 1.30
CA SER A 373 0.69 -30.66 0.06
C SER A 373 1.44 -29.38 -0.35
N LYS A 374 1.00 -28.22 0.16
CA LYS A 374 1.56 -26.89 -0.12
C LYS A 374 2.40 -26.33 1.03
N SER A 375 2.52 -27.05 2.15
CA SER A 375 3.30 -26.64 3.34
C SER A 375 4.72 -26.14 3.00
N ARG A 376 5.40 -26.84 2.08
CA ARG A 376 6.75 -26.47 1.61
C ARG A 376 6.81 -25.13 0.89
N CYS A 377 5.68 -24.62 0.38
CA CYS A 377 5.60 -23.32 -0.29
C CYS A 377 5.61 -22.14 0.71
N VAL A 378 5.22 -22.35 1.97
CA VAL A 378 5.22 -21.31 3.02
C VAL A 378 6.62 -20.73 3.21
N TYR A 379 7.65 -21.57 3.19
CA TYR A 379 9.05 -21.10 3.24
C TYR A 379 9.40 -20.13 2.12
N ARG A 380 8.90 -20.37 0.90
CA ARG A 380 9.16 -19.49 -0.26
C ARG A 380 8.49 -18.14 -0.08
N LEU A 381 7.26 -18.12 0.45
CA LEU A 381 6.54 -16.90 0.79
C LEU A 381 7.30 -16.10 1.87
N MET A 382 7.66 -16.76 2.97
CA MET A 382 8.41 -16.11 4.07
C MET A 382 9.77 -15.58 3.62
N ARG A 383 10.45 -16.24 2.66
CA ARG A 383 11.68 -15.71 2.09
C ARG A 383 11.50 -14.35 1.41
N VAL A 384 10.42 -14.16 0.67
CA VAL A 384 10.11 -12.87 0.03
C VAL A 384 9.79 -11.84 1.10
N LEU A 385 8.93 -12.18 2.07
CA LEU A 385 8.49 -11.26 3.12
C LEU A 385 9.64 -10.82 4.05
N VAL A 386 10.61 -11.71 4.31
CA VAL A 386 11.84 -11.35 5.04
C VAL A 386 12.74 -10.45 4.20
N GLN A 387 12.92 -10.76 2.91
CA GLN A 387 13.71 -9.93 1.99
C GLN A 387 13.12 -8.53 1.81
N SER A 388 11.79 -8.40 1.89
CA SER A 388 11.05 -7.14 1.85
C SER A 388 10.88 -6.48 3.23
N SER A 389 11.64 -6.92 4.25
CA SER A 389 11.69 -6.31 5.58
C SER A 389 10.35 -6.28 6.35
N PHE A 390 9.38 -7.14 6.00
CA PHE A 390 8.17 -7.34 6.81
C PHE A 390 8.41 -8.30 7.97
N PHE A 391 9.34 -9.24 7.85
CA PHE A 391 9.71 -10.13 8.96
C PHE A 391 11.22 -10.18 9.10
N THR A 392 11.70 -10.33 10.32
CA THR A 392 13.11 -10.61 10.60
C THR A 392 13.28 -12.06 11.05
N ARG A 393 14.51 -12.57 10.90
CA ARG A 393 14.90 -13.88 11.41
C ARG A 393 15.78 -13.71 12.62
N GLU A 394 15.51 -14.47 13.67
CA GLU A 394 16.31 -14.51 14.88
C GLU A 394 16.62 -15.96 15.25
N LYS A 395 17.81 -16.21 15.80
CA LYS A 395 18.19 -17.54 16.27
C LYS A 395 17.36 -17.89 17.52
N ILE A 396 16.66 -19.01 17.51
CA ILE A 396 16.02 -19.55 18.70
C ILE A 396 17.12 -20.15 19.58
N SER A 397 17.36 -19.59 20.76
CA SER A 397 18.26 -20.18 21.76
C SER A 397 17.53 -21.28 22.53
N GLU A 398 18.14 -22.46 22.62
CA GLU A 398 17.72 -23.55 23.52
C GLU A 398 18.02 -23.17 24.97
N THR A 399 17.26 -22.24 25.57
CA THR A 399 17.46 -21.85 26.98
C THR A 399 16.15 -21.67 27.74
N ALA A 400 15.13 -22.49 27.45
CA ALA A 400 13.88 -22.50 28.20
C ALA A 400 13.38 -23.91 28.62
N GLU A 401 14.20 -24.96 28.47
CA GLU A 401 13.85 -26.31 28.94
C GLU A 401 14.66 -26.81 30.17
N GLU A 402 15.65 -26.06 30.68
CA GLU A 402 16.47 -26.52 31.82
C GLU A 402 16.11 -25.97 33.21
N GLU A 403 15.26 -24.94 33.34
CA GLU A 403 14.82 -24.47 34.68
C GLU A 403 13.73 -25.35 35.34
N GLY A 404 13.31 -26.44 34.69
CA GLY A 404 12.39 -27.44 35.25
C GLY A 404 13.03 -28.75 35.73
N ARG A 405 14.36 -28.89 35.65
CA ARG A 405 15.07 -30.12 36.03
C ARG A 405 16.33 -29.84 36.87
N VAL A 406 16.17 -29.13 37.97
CA VAL A 406 16.98 -29.38 39.17
C VAL A 406 16.04 -29.37 40.37
N SER A 407 15.49 -30.55 40.65
CA SER A 407 14.88 -30.93 41.93
C SER A 407 15.95 -31.14 42.99
#